data_AF-A0A1I0XHH9-F1
#
_entry.id   AF-A0A1I0XHH9-F1
#
_cell.length_a   1.000
_cell.length_b   1.000
_cell.length_c   1.000
_cell.angle_alpha   90.00
_cell.angle_beta   90.00
_cell.angle_gamma   90.00
#
_symmetry.space_group_name_H-M   'P 1'
#
loop_
_entity.id
_entity.type
_entity.pdbx_description
1 polymer ?
#
loop_
_entity_poly.entity_id
_entity_poly.type
_entity_poly.pdbx_seq_one_letter_code
_entity_poly.pdbx_strand_id
1 'polypeptide(L)' 'MTLIFARLLREHARGESERVVHLIRLPGDGGIPPHLFAQCGERFEPYVLESLPLPGGAPCVPCLAAVPRPGLPPNE' A
#
# COMPACT_ATOMS: atom_id res chain seq x y z
N MET A 1 14.20 -3.83 2.53
CA MET A 1 12.74 -3.65 2.60
C MET A 1 12.38 -2.49 1.70
N THR A 2 11.41 -2.66 0.82
CA THR A 2 10.98 -1.62 -0.13
C THR A 2 9.50 -1.33 0.08
N LEU A 3 9.13 -0.05 0.05
CA LEU A 3 7.75 0.39 0.11
C LEU A 3 7.28 0.74 -1.30
N ILE A 4 6.09 0.28 -1.67
CA ILE A 4 5.44 0.65 -2.92
C ILE A 4 4.03 1.18 -2.64
N PHE A 5 3.55 2.05 -3.52
CA PHE A 5 2.14 2.41 -3.59
C PHE A 5 1.42 1.40 -4.46
N ALA A 6 0.27 0.92 -4.01
CA ALA A 6 -0.58 0.03 -4.80
C ALA A 6 -2.05 0.31 -4.54
N ARG A 7 -2.91 -0.03 -5.50
CA ARG A 7 -4.37 0.00 -5.33
C ARG A 7 -5.00 -1.20 -6.02
N LEU A 8 -6.25 -1.50 -5.68
CA LEU A 8 -7.01 -2.53 -6.39
C LEU A 8 -7.18 -2.18 -7.87
N LEU A 9 -6.99 -3.19 -8.72
CA LEU A 9 -7.42 -3.13 -10.12
C LEU A 9 -8.92 -2.86 -10.18
N ARG A 10 -9.36 -2.21 -11.26
CA ARG A 10 -10.75 -1.74 -11.42
C ARG A 10 -11.74 -2.91 -11.33
N GLU A 11 -11.42 -4.06 -11.89
CA GLU A 11 -12.24 -5.28 -11.87
C GLU A 11 -12.38 -5.91 -10.47
N HIS A 12 -11.50 -5.56 -9.53
CA HIS A 12 -11.48 -6.11 -8.18
C HIS A 12 -12.01 -5.16 -7.11
N ALA A 13 -12.18 -3.87 -7.42
CA ALA A 13 -12.78 -2.90 -6.50
C ALA A 13 -14.32 -2.90 -6.61
N ARG A 14 -15.05 -2.98 -5.48
CA ARG A 14 -16.53 -2.97 -5.46
C ARG A 14 -17.12 -1.56 -5.42
N GLY A 15 -16.29 -0.53 -5.26
CA GLY A 15 -16.71 0.88 -5.25
C GLY A 15 -15.53 1.83 -5.04
N GLU A 16 -15.80 3.14 -5.06
CA GLU A 16 -14.76 4.18 -4.92
C GLU A 16 -14.03 4.12 -3.57
N SER A 17 -14.70 3.68 -2.51
CA SER A 17 -14.11 3.52 -1.18
C SER A 17 -13.00 2.45 -1.13
N GLU A 18 -12.99 1.50 -2.06
CA GLU A 18 -11.94 0.48 -2.19
C GLU A 18 -10.86 0.87 -3.21
N ARG A 19 -11.04 1.99 -3.93
CA ARG A 19 -10.06 2.50 -4.92
C ARG A 19 -9.06 3.45 -4.28
N VAL A 20 -8.77 3.23 -3.01
CA VAL A 20 -7.77 3.98 -2.27
C VAL A 20 -6.37 3.42 -2.52
N VAL A 21 -5.36 4.25 -2.29
CA VAL A 21 -3.96 3.85 -2.42
C VAL A 21 -3.46 3.32 -1.09
N HIS A 22 -2.97 2.09 -1.09
CA HIS A 22 -2.33 1.43 0.03
C HIS A 22 -0.80 1.49 -0.10
N LEU A 23 -0.15 1.44 1.07
CA LEU A 23 1.30 1.33 1.16
C LEU A 23 1.65 -0.13 1.45
N ILE A 24 2.31 -0.80 0.51
CA ILE A 24 2.68 -2.21 0.61
C ILE A 24 4.16 -2.31 0.96
N ARG A 25 4.49 -3.19 1.91
CA ARG A 25 5.88 -3.50 2.28
C ARG A 25 6.31 -4.79 1.60
N LEU A 26 7.29 -4.70 0.71
CA LEU A 26 7.87 -5.86 0.04
C LEU A 26 9.11 -6.37 0.79
N PRO A 27 9.31 -7.71 0.80
CA PRO A 27 10.55 -8.30 1.29
C PRO A 27 11.73 -7.85 0.43
N GLY A 28 12.89 -7.66 1.05
CA GLY A 28 14.07 -7.06 0.40
C GLY A 28 14.84 -8.02 -0.50
N ASP A 29 14.57 -9.33 -0.38
CA ASP A 29 15.20 -10.42 -1.13
C ASP A 29 14.64 -10.60 -2.56
N GLY A 30 13.65 -9.80 -2.95
CA GLY A 30 13.06 -9.84 -4.29
C GLY A 30 12.07 -10.99 -4.51
N GLY A 31 11.78 -11.79 -3.48
CA GLY A 31 10.70 -12.77 -3.52
C GLY A 31 9.34 -12.09 -3.66
N ILE A 32 8.49 -12.61 -4.54
CA ILE A 32 7.08 -12.21 -4.58
C ILE A 32 6.35 -13.03 -3.50
N PRO A 33 5.83 -12.41 -2.43
CA PRO A 33 5.12 -13.14 -1.39
C PRO A 33 3.78 -13.66 -1.93
N PRO A 34 3.27 -14.78 -1.39
CA PRO A 34 2.00 -15.36 -1.84
C PRO A 34 0.79 -14.47 -1.56
N HIS A 35 0.91 -13.53 -0.63
CA HIS A 35 -0.08 -12.50 -0.34
C HIS A 35 0.65 -11.20 -0.01
N LEU A 36 0.03 -10.07 -0.37
CA LEU A 36 0.56 -8.75 -0.04
C LEU A 36 -0.20 -8.19 1.15
N PHE A 37 0.54 -7.57 2.07
CA PHE A 37 -0.04 -6.88 3.21
C PHE A 37 0.23 -5.39 3.08
N ALA A 38 -0.84 -4.60 3.18
CA ALA A 38 -0.71 -3.17 3.36
C ALA A 38 -0.33 -2.83 4.80
N GLN A 39 0.27 -1.67 4.98
CA GLN A 39 0.59 -1.12 6.30
C GLN A 39 -0.66 -0.89 7.17
N CYS A 40 -1.86 -0.81 6.58
CA CYS A 40 -3.14 -0.79 7.30
C CYS A 40 -3.59 -2.16 7.83
N GLY A 41 -2.86 -3.24 7.51
CA GLY A 41 -3.20 -4.61 7.88
C GLY A 41 -4.06 -5.35 6.85
N GLU A 42 -4.53 -4.66 5.81
CA GLU A 42 -5.31 -5.30 4.76
C GLU A 42 -4.46 -6.28 3.95
N ARG A 43 -5.05 -7.44 3.67
CA ARG A 43 -4.43 -8.52 2.90
C ARG A 43 -5.00 -8.53 1.49
N PHE A 44 -4.10 -8.62 0.52
CA PHE A 44 -4.43 -8.71 -0.90
C PHE A 44 -3.94 -10.03 -1.48
N GLU A 45 -4.79 -10.64 -2.29
CA GLU A 45 -4.47 -11.84 -3.06
C GLU A 45 -3.52 -11.49 -4.23
N PRO A 46 -2.79 -12.47 -4.79
CA PRO A 46 -1.94 -12.24 -5.95
C PRO A 46 -2.72 -11.61 -7.11
N TYR A 47 -2.05 -10.72 -7.84
CA TYR A 47 -2.52 -10.12 -9.10
C TYR A 47 -3.78 -9.24 -9.01
N VAL A 48 -4.26 -8.90 -7.81
CA VAL A 48 -5.43 -7.99 -7.65
C VAL A 48 -5.06 -6.51 -7.54
N LEU A 49 -3.76 -6.22 -7.39
CA LEU A 49 -3.23 -4.87 -7.20
C LEU A 49 -2.45 -4.39 -8.43
N GLU A 50 -2.61 -3.12 -8.77
CA GLU A 50 -1.66 -2.39 -9.62
C GLU A 50 -0.68 -1.60 -8.76
N SER A 51 0.62 -1.63 -9.12
CA SER A 51 1.64 -0.78 -8.51
C SER A 51 1.60 0.62 -9.11
N LEU A 52 1.71 1.65 -8.28
CA LEU A 52 1.70 3.05 -8.69
C LEU A 52 3.09 3.67 -8.46
N PRO A 53 3.60 4.47 -9.42
CA PRO A 53 4.90 5.15 -9.25
C PRO A 53 4.86 6.29 -8.22
N LEU A 54 3.67 6.86 -7.99
CA LEU A 54 3.40 7.94 -7.05
C LEU A 54 2.02 7.72 -6.41
N PRO A 55 1.72 8.33 -5.24
CA PRO A 55 0.37 8.33 -4.69
C PRO A 55 -0.60 8.99 -5.70
N GLY A 56 -1.55 8.22 -6.24
CA GLY A 56 -2.51 8.69 -7.22
C GLY A 56 -3.94 8.34 -6.82
N GLY A 57 -4.75 9.35 -6.51
CA GLY A 57 -6.09 9.18 -5.94
C GLY A 57 -6.10 9.37 -4.42
N ALA A 58 -7.17 8.93 -3.76
CA ALA A 58 -7.30 9.05 -2.31
C ALA A 58 -6.40 8.00 -1.60
N PRO A 59 -5.52 8.39 -0.67
CA PRO A 59 -4.75 7.42 0.10
C PRO A 59 -5.61 6.75 1.16
N CYS A 60 -5.32 5.49 1.44
CA CYS A 60 -5.80 4.80 2.64
C CYS A 60 -5.26 5.55 3.87
N VAL A 61 -6.13 6.15 4.69
CA VAL A 61 -5.75 7.01 5.81
C VAL A 61 -4.79 6.31 6.79
N PRO A 62 -5.03 5.06 7.22
CA PRO A 62 -4.05 4.33 8.04
C PRO A 62 -2.70 4.12 7.35
N CYS A 63 -2.68 3.85 6.04
CA CYS A 63 -1.43 3.72 5.30
C CYS A 63 -0.67 5.06 5.23
N LEU A 64 -1.38 6.17 5.06
CA LEU A 64 -0.79 7.51 5.06
C LEU A 64 -0.16 7.85 6.42
N ALA A 65 -0.84 7.50 7.52
CA ALA A 65 -0.33 7.73 8.87
C ALA A 65 0.91 6.90 9.20
N ALA A 66 1.10 5.76 8.53
CA ALA A 66 2.26 4.88 8.70
C ALA A 66 3.50 5.33 7.89
N VAL A 67 3.38 6.34 7.03
CA VAL A 67 4.52 6.89 6.28
C VAL A 67 5.42 7.68 7.26
N PRO A 68 6.74 7.44 7.28
CA PRO A 68 7.67 8.27 8.02
C PRO A 68 7.56 9.73 7.55
N ARG A 69 7.27 10.66 8.46
CA ARG A 69 7.22 12.08 8.13
C ARG A 69 8.64 12.59 7.90
N PRO A 70 8.96 13.20 6.75
CA PRO A 70 10.26 13.85 6.58
C PRO A 70 10.42 14.94 7.65
N GLY A 71 11.46 14.83 8.48
CA GLY A 71 11.85 15.87 9.43
C GLY A 71 11.14 15.89 10.79
N LEU A 72 10.34 14.87 11.14
CA LEU A 72 9.86 14.73 12.52
C LEU A 72 10.86 13.85 13.30
N PRO A 73 11.46 14.33 14.41
CA PRO A 73 12.27 13.46 15.27
C PRO A 73 11.39 12.31 15.80
N PRO A 74 11.96 11.11 16.04
CA PRO A 74 11.21 10.04 16.69
C PRO A 74 10.69 10.56 18.02
N ASN A 75 9.39 10.39 18.28
CA ASN A 75 8.78 10.81 19.53
C ASN A 75 9.56 10.20 20.70
N GLU A 76 10.00 11.06 21.61
CA GLU A 76 10.60 10.74 22.92
C GLU A 76 9.57 10.11 23.87
#